data_AF-A0A2P2L559-F1
#
_entry.id   AF-A0A2P2L559-F1
#
_cell.length_a   1.000
_cell.length_b   1.000
_cell.length_c   1.000
_cell.angle_alpha   90.00
_cell.angle_beta   90.00
_cell.angle_gamma   90.00
#
_symmetry.space_group_name_H-M   'P 1'
#
loop_
_entity.id
_entity.type
_entity.pdbx_description
1 polymer ?
#
loop_
_entity_poly.entity_id
_entity_poly.type
_entity_poly.pdbx_seq_one_letter_code
_entity_poly.pdbx_strand_id
1 'polypeptide(L)'
;MAKPVSIEVWNPTGRHRVVSTKPMPGTRWINLLIEQDCRLEICTEKKTILSVEDIIALIGNKCDGVIGQLTEDWGETLFAALSKAGGKAFSNMAVGYNNVDVNAANKYGVAVGNTPGVLTETTAELAASLSLAAARRIVEADEFMRAGLYEGWLPNLFVGNLLKGQTVGVIGAGRIGSAYARMMVEGFKMNLIYYDLYQATRLEKFVTAYGQFLKANGEQPVAWKRAATMEEVLREADVISLHPVLDKTTYHLINKESLASMKKEAVLVNCSRGPVIDEVALVEHLRQNPMFRVGLDVFEVSVAYLLSCKFIHLACEL
;
A
#
# COMPACT_ATOMS: atom_id res chain seq x y z
N MET A 1 -24.75 25.86 -15.04
CA MET A 1 -25.10 24.47 -14.64
C MET A 1 -23.86 23.63 -14.83
N ALA A 2 -23.45 22.85 -13.83
CA ALA A 2 -22.38 21.88 -14.01
C ALA A 2 -22.77 20.89 -15.11
N LYS A 3 -21.81 20.44 -15.93
CA LYS A 3 -22.08 19.40 -16.94
C LYS A 3 -22.59 18.14 -16.22
N PRO A 4 -23.61 17.45 -16.76
CA PRO A 4 -24.06 16.20 -16.18
C PRO A 4 -22.92 15.18 -16.22
N VAL A 5 -22.65 14.56 -15.07
CA VAL A 5 -21.63 13.52 -14.91
C VAL A 5 -22.10 12.26 -15.63
N SER A 6 -21.24 11.65 -16.44
CA SER A 6 -21.58 10.42 -17.16
C SER A 6 -21.77 9.24 -16.20
N ILE A 7 -22.91 8.55 -16.29
CA ILE A 7 -23.25 7.40 -15.42
C ILE A 7 -23.80 6.21 -16.20
N GLU A 8 -23.56 5.02 -15.66
CA GLU A 8 -24.21 3.76 -16.02
C GLU A 8 -25.19 3.37 -14.92
N VAL A 9 -26.40 2.92 -15.27
CA VAL A 9 -27.48 2.62 -14.31
C VAL A 9 -27.85 1.14 -14.32
N TRP A 10 -27.85 0.54 -13.13
CA TRP A 10 -28.26 -0.83 -12.87
C TRP A 10 -29.49 -0.84 -11.95
N ASN A 11 -30.46 -1.73 -12.24
CA ASN A 11 -31.76 -1.79 -11.56
C ASN A 11 -32.46 -0.41 -11.47
N PRO A 12 -32.89 0.18 -12.60
CA PRO A 12 -33.41 1.55 -12.66
C PRO A 12 -34.69 1.78 -11.86
N THR A 13 -35.38 0.71 -11.42
CA THR A 13 -36.58 0.75 -10.59
C THR A 13 -36.32 0.50 -9.11
N GLY A 14 -35.06 0.29 -8.71
CA GLY A 14 -34.70 -0.01 -7.33
C GLY A 14 -35.06 1.12 -6.37
N ARG A 15 -35.53 0.75 -5.17
CA ARG A 15 -35.97 1.69 -4.13
C ARG A 15 -34.84 2.52 -3.53
N HIS A 16 -33.66 1.92 -3.35
CA HIS A 16 -32.53 2.57 -2.69
C HIS A 16 -31.53 3.08 -3.71
N ARG A 17 -31.31 4.39 -3.81
CA ARG A 17 -30.33 4.94 -4.75
C ARG A 17 -28.93 4.88 -4.16
N VAL A 18 -28.06 4.08 -4.76
CA VAL A 18 -26.64 3.97 -4.39
C VAL A 18 -25.79 4.48 -5.54
N VAL A 19 -24.78 5.29 -5.22
CA VAL A 19 -23.83 5.81 -6.21
C VAL A 19 -22.47 5.17 -5.97
N SER A 20 -21.80 4.74 -7.03
CA SER A 20 -20.38 4.41 -7.00
C SER A 20 -19.60 5.45 -7.80
N THR A 21 -18.56 6.02 -7.19
CA THR A 21 -17.76 7.06 -7.84
C THR A 21 -16.84 6.52 -8.94
N LYS A 22 -16.66 5.19 -9.02
CA LYS A 22 -15.91 4.49 -10.06
C LYS A 22 -16.49 3.12 -10.41
N PRO A 23 -16.28 2.61 -11.63
CA PRO A 23 -16.46 1.19 -11.90
C PRO A 23 -15.46 0.37 -11.08
N MET A 24 -15.89 -0.76 -10.56
CA MET A 24 -15.03 -1.71 -9.82
C MET A 24 -14.99 -3.06 -10.54
N PRO A 25 -13.91 -3.84 -10.38
CA PRO A 25 -13.76 -5.12 -11.06
C PRO A 25 -14.89 -6.12 -10.77
N GLY A 26 -15.38 -6.77 -11.82
CA GLY A 26 -16.42 -7.78 -11.76
C GLY A 26 -17.82 -7.24 -11.42
N THR A 27 -18.80 -8.14 -11.41
CA THR A 27 -20.24 -7.78 -11.28
C THR A 27 -20.87 -8.26 -9.97
N ARG A 28 -20.13 -8.98 -9.12
CA ARG A 28 -20.68 -9.56 -7.89
C ARG A 28 -21.24 -8.48 -6.94
N TRP A 29 -20.53 -7.38 -6.77
CA TRP A 29 -20.95 -6.28 -5.90
C TRP A 29 -22.20 -5.56 -6.45
N ILE A 30 -22.32 -5.46 -7.78
CA ILE A 30 -23.51 -4.95 -8.47
C ILE A 30 -24.70 -5.84 -8.14
N ASN A 31 -24.58 -7.15 -8.36
CA ASN A 31 -25.66 -8.11 -8.13
C ASN A 31 -26.13 -8.12 -6.67
N LEU A 32 -25.21 -8.05 -5.70
CA LEU A 32 -25.55 -7.97 -4.27
C LEU A 32 -26.39 -6.72 -3.95
N LEU A 33 -26.09 -5.57 -4.56
CA LEU A 33 -26.88 -4.35 -4.37
C LEU A 33 -28.25 -4.45 -5.06
N ILE A 34 -28.31 -5.00 -6.27
CA ILE A 34 -29.58 -5.23 -6.98
C ILE A 34 -30.50 -6.15 -6.18
N GLU A 35 -29.97 -7.23 -5.60
CA GLU A 35 -30.72 -8.16 -4.74
C GLU A 35 -31.30 -7.48 -3.49
N GLN A 36 -30.71 -6.38 -3.04
CA GLN A 36 -31.20 -5.54 -1.94
C GLN A 36 -32.06 -4.35 -2.42
N ASP A 37 -32.62 -4.44 -3.63
CA ASP A 37 -33.49 -3.42 -4.23
C ASP A 37 -32.78 -2.05 -4.39
N CYS A 38 -31.45 -2.06 -4.58
CA CYS A 38 -30.73 -0.83 -4.88
C CYS A 38 -30.78 -0.52 -6.38
N ARG A 39 -31.09 0.74 -6.72
CA ARG A 39 -30.75 1.36 -7.99
C ARG A 39 -29.33 1.87 -7.90
N LEU A 40 -28.42 1.19 -8.60
CA LEU A 40 -27.00 1.51 -8.59
C LEU A 40 -26.66 2.41 -9.78
N GLU A 41 -26.07 3.57 -9.51
CA GLU A 41 -25.48 4.44 -10.52
C GLU A 41 -23.95 4.41 -10.40
N ILE A 42 -23.26 4.08 -11.49
CA ILE A 42 -21.81 4.00 -11.53
C ILE A 42 -21.29 5.14 -12.39
N CYS A 43 -20.44 6.00 -11.83
CA CYS A 43 -19.78 7.05 -12.60
C CYS A 43 -18.84 6.46 -13.66
N THR A 44 -18.94 6.95 -14.89
CA THR A 44 -18.14 6.49 -16.06
C THR A 44 -17.18 7.57 -16.57
N GLU A 45 -17.02 8.66 -15.82
CA GLU A 45 -16.03 9.69 -16.14
C GLU A 45 -14.62 9.12 -16.16
N LYS A 46 -13.87 9.46 -17.23
CA LYS A 46 -12.49 9.01 -17.42
C LYS A 46 -11.47 9.77 -16.58
N LYS A 47 -11.87 10.81 -15.83
CA LYS A 47 -10.99 11.52 -14.90
C LYS A 47 -10.44 10.53 -13.87
N THR A 48 -9.15 10.53 -13.57
CA THR A 48 -8.57 9.59 -12.59
C THR A 48 -9.20 9.76 -11.20
N ILE A 49 -9.31 11.01 -10.72
CA ILE A 49 -9.92 11.37 -9.44
C ILE A 49 -11.05 12.38 -9.69
N LEU A 50 -12.20 12.17 -9.07
CA LEU A 50 -13.33 13.11 -9.17
C LEU A 50 -13.12 14.30 -8.22
N SER A 51 -13.57 15.49 -8.64
CA SER A 51 -13.60 16.64 -7.73
C SER A 51 -14.75 16.52 -6.73
N VAL A 52 -14.67 17.29 -5.64
CA VAL A 52 -15.76 17.38 -4.64
C VAL A 52 -17.07 17.79 -5.33
N GLU A 53 -17.01 18.71 -6.29
CA GLU A 53 -18.17 19.18 -7.05
C GLU A 53 -18.76 18.07 -7.94
N ASP A 54 -17.92 17.27 -8.60
CA ASP A 54 -18.37 16.12 -9.40
C ASP A 54 -19.08 15.10 -8.51
N ILE A 55 -18.52 14.81 -7.32
CA ILE A 55 -19.13 13.87 -6.35
C ILE A 55 -20.45 14.42 -5.82
N ILE A 56 -20.55 15.71 -5.48
CA ILE A 56 -21.80 16.33 -5.05
C ILE A 56 -22.85 16.28 -6.18
N ALA A 57 -22.44 16.51 -7.43
CA ALA A 57 -23.34 16.39 -8.58
C ALA A 57 -23.85 14.96 -8.77
N LEU A 58 -22.99 13.95 -8.54
CA LEU A 58 -23.38 12.54 -8.52
C LEU A 58 -24.33 12.20 -7.36
N ILE A 59 -24.10 12.73 -6.15
CA ILE A 59 -25.00 12.54 -5.01
C ILE A 59 -26.38 13.13 -5.33
N GLY A 60 -26.43 14.34 -5.90
CA GLY A 60 -27.67 15.00 -6.26
C GLY A 60 -28.58 15.28 -5.06
N ASN A 61 -29.90 15.33 -5.29
CA ASN A 61 -30.88 15.66 -4.23
C ASN A 61 -31.38 14.44 -3.45
N LYS A 62 -31.10 13.22 -3.93
CA LYS A 62 -31.54 11.97 -3.30
C LYS A 62 -30.48 10.90 -3.49
N CYS A 63 -29.86 10.43 -2.43
CA CYS A 63 -28.87 9.36 -2.46
C CYS A 63 -28.91 8.65 -1.11
N ASP A 64 -29.10 7.34 -1.08
CA ASP A 64 -29.20 6.57 0.16
C ASP A 64 -27.82 6.07 0.63
N GLY A 65 -26.86 5.91 -0.30
CA GLY A 65 -25.47 5.62 0.05
C GLY A 65 -24.48 5.79 -1.10
N VAL A 66 -23.20 5.87 -0.75
CA VAL A 66 -22.10 6.07 -1.71
C VAL A 66 -21.00 5.04 -1.50
N ILE A 67 -20.46 4.50 -2.59
CA ILE A 67 -19.22 3.75 -2.63
C ILE A 67 -18.13 4.66 -3.20
N GLY A 68 -17.21 5.10 -2.34
CA GLY A 68 -16.13 6.03 -2.69
C GLY A 68 -14.78 5.34 -2.83
N GLN A 69 -13.81 6.06 -3.40
CA GLN A 69 -12.45 5.58 -3.59
C GLN A 69 -11.49 6.14 -2.53
N LEU A 70 -10.37 5.44 -2.34
CA LEU A 70 -9.30 5.87 -1.43
C LEU A 70 -8.63 7.20 -1.80
N THR A 71 -8.80 7.64 -3.05
CA THR A 71 -8.25 8.88 -3.61
C THR A 71 -9.15 10.10 -3.39
N GLU A 72 -10.34 9.91 -2.82
CA GLU A 72 -11.33 10.96 -2.60
C GLU A 72 -11.34 11.39 -1.13
N ASP A 73 -11.22 12.68 -0.87
CA ASP A 73 -11.26 13.24 0.49
C ASP A 73 -12.70 13.41 0.98
N TRP A 74 -13.15 12.45 1.80
CA TRP A 74 -14.45 12.40 2.43
C TRP A 74 -14.44 13.11 3.77
N GLY A 75 -14.57 14.44 3.71
CA GLY A 75 -14.69 15.33 4.86
C GLY A 75 -16.09 15.91 5.08
N GLU A 76 -16.17 16.97 5.88
CA GLU A 76 -17.39 17.72 6.23
C GLU A 76 -18.29 18.00 5.02
N THR A 77 -17.71 18.52 3.92
CA THR A 77 -18.48 18.94 2.74
C THR A 77 -19.23 17.79 2.08
N LEU A 78 -18.56 16.63 1.86
CA LEU A 78 -19.18 15.48 1.19
C LEU A 78 -20.17 14.77 2.10
N PHE A 79 -19.88 14.62 3.39
CA PHE A 79 -20.81 14.01 4.33
C PHE A 79 -22.05 14.89 4.57
N ALA A 80 -21.91 16.21 4.61
CA ALA A 80 -23.03 17.13 4.66
C ALA A 80 -23.93 16.99 3.42
N ALA A 81 -23.32 16.93 2.23
CA ALA A 81 -24.05 16.76 0.97
C ALA A 81 -24.80 15.41 0.92
N LEU A 82 -24.13 14.31 1.31
CA LEU A 82 -24.74 12.98 1.34
C LEU A 82 -25.91 12.92 2.33
N SER A 83 -25.73 13.45 3.55
CA SER A 83 -26.78 13.50 4.57
C SER A 83 -27.97 14.35 4.12
N LYS A 84 -27.72 15.51 3.48
CA LYS A 84 -28.77 16.35 2.89
C LYS A 84 -29.58 15.63 1.80
N ALA A 85 -28.94 14.73 1.05
CA ALA A 85 -29.59 13.88 0.05
C ALA A 85 -30.33 12.66 0.67
N GLY A 86 -30.32 12.52 2.00
CA GLY A 86 -30.95 11.43 2.73
C GLY A 86 -30.07 10.20 2.91
N GLY A 87 -28.77 10.32 2.66
CA GLY A 87 -27.81 9.22 2.70
C GLY A 87 -27.49 8.78 4.13
N LYS A 88 -27.34 7.46 4.30
CA LYS A 88 -27.10 6.83 5.60
C LYS A 88 -25.86 5.94 5.64
N ALA A 89 -25.28 5.64 4.48
CA ALA A 89 -24.13 4.75 4.38
C ALA A 89 -23.08 5.27 3.39
N PHE A 90 -21.82 5.18 3.79
CA PHE A 90 -20.66 5.38 2.95
C PHE A 90 -19.75 4.15 3.03
N SER A 91 -19.35 3.61 1.89
CA SER A 91 -18.42 2.48 1.80
C SER A 91 -17.16 2.94 1.09
N ASN A 92 -16.04 2.96 1.82
CA ASN A 92 -14.72 3.23 1.27
C ASN A 92 -14.16 1.96 0.64
N MET A 93 -13.82 1.99 -0.65
CA MET A 93 -13.16 0.90 -1.34
C MET A 93 -11.65 0.86 -1.01
N ALA A 94 -11.33 0.67 0.26
CA ALA A 94 -9.97 0.49 0.76
C ALA A 94 -9.93 -0.07 2.18
N VAL A 95 -8.75 -0.53 2.62
CA VAL A 95 -8.49 -0.87 4.02
C VAL A 95 -8.22 0.37 4.86
N GLY A 96 -7.24 1.18 4.47
CA GLY A 96 -6.95 2.43 5.15
C GLY A 96 -8.02 3.48 4.83
N TYR A 97 -8.30 4.35 5.79
CA TYR A 97 -9.38 5.34 5.73
C TYR A 97 -8.88 6.75 6.08
N ASN A 98 -7.61 7.03 5.80
CA ASN A 98 -6.99 8.34 6.02
C ASN A 98 -7.72 9.48 5.28
N ASN A 99 -8.37 9.14 4.17
CA ASN A 99 -9.17 10.02 3.34
C ASN A 99 -10.62 10.17 3.85
N VAL A 100 -10.96 9.62 5.01
CA VAL A 100 -12.33 9.61 5.54
C VAL A 100 -12.35 10.22 6.95
N ASP A 101 -12.99 11.38 7.09
CA ASP A 101 -13.25 11.98 8.39
C ASP A 101 -14.44 11.28 9.07
N VAL A 102 -14.11 10.31 9.92
CA VAL A 102 -15.09 9.54 10.70
C VAL A 102 -15.88 10.44 11.67
N ASN A 103 -15.28 11.52 12.16
CA ASN A 103 -15.99 12.45 13.06
C ASN A 103 -17.06 13.24 12.28
N ALA A 104 -16.73 13.70 11.08
CA ALA A 104 -17.70 14.33 10.18
C ALA A 104 -18.83 13.34 9.82
N ALA A 105 -18.50 12.10 9.45
CA ALA A 105 -19.50 11.08 9.14
C ALA A 105 -20.49 10.85 10.31
N ASN A 106 -19.96 10.73 11.54
CA ASN A 106 -20.76 10.59 12.76
C ASN A 106 -21.67 11.80 13.00
N LYS A 107 -21.13 13.02 12.85
CA LYS A 107 -21.89 14.27 12.99
C LYS A 107 -23.09 14.32 12.04
N TYR A 108 -22.94 13.78 10.84
CA TYR A 108 -23.97 13.75 9.80
C TYR A 108 -24.84 12.48 9.80
N GLY A 109 -24.63 11.56 10.74
CA GLY A 109 -25.40 10.33 10.88
C GLY A 109 -25.18 9.31 9.75
N VAL A 110 -24.00 9.33 9.12
CA VAL A 110 -23.63 8.43 8.03
C VAL A 110 -22.76 7.30 8.57
N ALA A 111 -23.22 6.06 8.43
CA ALA A 111 -22.42 4.89 8.78
C ALA A 111 -21.29 4.70 7.75
N VAL A 112 -20.06 4.46 8.22
CA VAL A 112 -18.88 4.24 7.37
C VAL A 112 -18.44 2.78 7.42
N GLY A 113 -18.25 2.19 6.25
CA GLY A 113 -17.63 0.87 6.06
C GLY A 113 -16.36 0.95 5.23
N ASN A 114 -15.46 -0.02 5.42
CA ASN A 114 -14.23 -0.21 4.65
C ASN A 114 -13.98 -1.72 4.41
N THR A 115 -12.86 -2.11 3.81
CA THR A 115 -12.62 -3.53 3.40
C THR A 115 -11.43 -4.19 4.12
N PRO A 116 -11.38 -4.27 5.47
CA PRO A 116 -10.24 -4.83 6.20
C PRO A 116 -10.03 -6.32 5.89
N GLY A 117 -8.76 -6.73 5.79
CA GLY A 117 -8.36 -8.14 5.70
C GLY A 117 -8.26 -8.71 4.28
N VAL A 118 -9.02 -8.20 3.31
CA VAL A 118 -9.13 -8.79 1.95
C VAL A 118 -7.86 -8.69 1.09
N LEU A 119 -6.95 -7.77 1.43
CA LEU A 119 -5.73 -7.48 0.67
C LEU A 119 -4.44 -7.80 1.43
N THR A 120 -4.54 -8.57 2.52
CA THR A 120 -3.40 -8.85 3.40
C THR A 120 -2.28 -9.56 2.65
N GLU A 121 -2.60 -10.70 2.02
CA GLU A 121 -1.61 -11.53 1.33
C GLU A 121 -1.17 -10.85 0.03
N THR A 122 -2.09 -10.28 -0.76
CA THR A 122 -1.74 -9.61 -2.04
C THR A 122 -0.78 -8.44 -1.85
N THR A 123 -0.95 -7.63 -0.80
CA THR A 123 -0.03 -6.52 -0.51
C THR A 123 1.32 -7.04 0.01
N ALA A 124 1.32 -8.11 0.81
CA ALA A 124 2.55 -8.72 1.30
C ALA A 124 3.35 -9.39 0.17
N GLU A 125 2.68 -10.06 -0.77
CA GLU A 125 3.27 -10.64 -1.98
C GLU A 125 3.91 -9.57 -2.86
N LEU A 126 3.25 -8.42 -3.02
CA LEU A 126 3.80 -7.29 -3.75
C LEU A 126 5.05 -6.73 -3.06
N ALA A 127 5.00 -6.52 -1.74
CA ALA A 127 6.16 -6.06 -0.97
C ALA A 127 7.34 -7.06 -1.08
N ALA A 128 7.08 -8.36 -1.00
CA ALA A 128 8.11 -9.39 -1.19
C ALA A 128 8.68 -9.38 -2.62
N SER A 129 7.82 -9.19 -3.62
CA SER A 129 8.22 -9.08 -5.02
C SER A 129 9.11 -7.85 -5.26
N LEU A 130 8.74 -6.70 -4.70
CA LEU A 130 9.52 -5.46 -4.76
C LEU A 130 10.87 -5.60 -4.05
N SER A 131 10.92 -6.27 -2.88
CA SER A 131 12.17 -6.60 -2.19
C SER A 131 13.12 -7.40 -3.08
N LEU A 132 12.61 -8.42 -3.77
CA LEU A 132 13.41 -9.27 -4.67
C LEU A 132 13.81 -8.53 -5.94
N ALA A 133 12.89 -7.79 -6.56
CA ALA A 133 13.14 -7.03 -7.77
C ALA A 133 14.27 -6.02 -7.55
N ALA A 134 14.22 -5.28 -6.43
CA ALA A 134 15.27 -4.36 -6.03
C ALA A 134 16.56 -5.11 -5.69
N ALA A 135 16.53 -6.11 -4.80
CA ALA A 135 17.75 -6.83 -4.39
C ALA A 135 18.47 -7.50 -5.58
N ARG A 136 17.74 -7.99 -6.58
CA ARG A 136 18.27 -8.74 -7.72
C ARG A 136 18.37 -7.93 -9.02
N ARG A 137 18.08 -6.62 -8.98
CA ARG A 137 18.17 -5.71 -10.13
C ARG A 137 17.36 -6.18 -11.33
N ILE A 138 16.18 -6.77 -11.08
CA ILE A 138 15.38 -7.47 -12.10
C ILE A 138 14.96 -6.52 -13.22
N VAL A 139 14.46 -5.34 -12.87
CA VAL A 139 13.97 -4.36 -13.87
C VAL A 139 15.12 -3.77 -14.66
N GLU A 140 16.26 -3.47 -14.03
CA GLU A 140 17.46 -2.99 -14.73
C GLU A 140 17.96 -4.01 -15.76
N ALA A 141 17.91 -5.30 -15.41
CA ALA A 141 18.26 -6.39 -16.31
C ALA A 141 17.23 -6.56 -17.44
N ASP A 142 15.93 -6.40 -17.17
CA ASP A 142 14.87 -6.41 -18.19
C ASP A 142 15.02 -5.25 -19.18
N GLU A 143 15.25 -4.03 -18.70
CA GLU A 143 15.52 -2.86 -19.54
C GLU A 143 16.75 -3.06 -20.42
N PHE A 144 17.85 -3.55 -19.85
CA PHE A 144 19.08 -3.86 -20.57
C PHE A 144 18.87 -4.91 -21.68
N MET A 145 18.08 -5.94 -21.38
CA MET A 145 17.71 -6.98 -22.37
C MET A 145 16.86 -6.39 -23.49
N ARG A 146 15.82 -5.62 -23.17
CA ARG A 146 14.92 -4.99 -24.15
C ARG A 146 15.63 -3.96 -25.02
N ALA A 147 16.66 -3.31 -24.50
CA ALA A 147 17.51 -2.39 -25.25
C ALA A 147 18.46 -3.11 -26.23
N GLY A 148 18.49 -4.44 -26.24
CA GLY A 148 19.36 -5.22 -27.13
C GLY A 148 20.84 -5.17 -26.75
N LEU A 149 21.16 -4.81 -25.50
CA LEU A 149 22.54 -4.63 -25.01
C LEU A 149 23.17 -5.94 -24.52
N TYR A 150 22.41 -7.03 -24.44
CA TYR A 150 22.90 -8.31 -23.97
C TYR A 150 23.67 -9.07 -25.06
N GLU A 151 24.99 -9.14 -24.90
CA GLU A 151 25.89 -9.88 -25.80
C GLU A 151 26.36 -11.23 -25.23
N GLY A 152 26.13 -11.47 -23.93
CA GLY A 152 26.54 -12.70 -23.27
C GLY A 152 26.62 -12.58 -21.74
N TRP A 153 26.87 -13.70 -21.08
CA TRP A 153 27.04 -13.74 -19.62
C TRP A 153 28.38 -13.11 -19.20
N LEU A 154 28.33 -12.25 -18.17
CA LEU A 154 29.52 -11.70 -17.51
C LEU A 154 29.36 -11.82 -15.98
N PRO A 155 30.46 -12.06 -15.24
CA PRO A 155 30.42 -12.25 -13.79
C PRO A 155 29.96 -11.01 -13.01
N ASN A 156 30.09 -9.82 -13.59
CA ASN A 156 29.72 -8.53 -12.98
C ASN A 156 28.40 -7.96 -13.51
N LEU A 157 27.74 -8.63 -14.45
CA LEU A 157 26.50 -8.14 -15.05
C LEU A 157 25.33 -8.33 -14.07
N PHE A 158 24.78 -7.22 -13.59
CA PHE A 158 23.65 -7.18 -12.64
C PHE A 158 23.85 -8.02 -11.37
N VAL A 159 25.07 -8.03 -10.82
CA VAL A 159 25.30 -8.62 -9.48
C VAL A 159 24.41 -7.90 -8.47
N GLY A 160 23.55 -8.68 -7.82
CA GLY A 160 22.61 -8.21 -6.80
C GLY A 160 22.95 -8.76 -5.42
N ASN A 161 22.05 -8.54 -4.48
CA ASN A 161 22.22 -8.90 -3.07
C ASN A 161 21.57 -10.27 -2.80
N LEU A 162 22.32 -11.18 -2.18
CA LEU A 162 21.78 -12.44 -1.68
C LEU A 162 21.04 -12.19 -0.36
N LEU A 163 19.73 -12.47 -0.32
CA LEU A 163 18.92 -12.26 0.88
C LEU A 163 19.12 -13.34 1.95
N LYS A 164 19.56 -14.55 1.57
CA LYS A 164 19.68 -15.67 2.52
C LYS A 164 20.63 -15.33 3.67
N GLY A 165 20.14 -15.46 4.91
CA GLY A 165 20.89 -15.16 6.12
C GLY A 165 21.02 -13.67 6.47
N GLN A 166 20.54 -12.77 5.61
CA GLN A 166 20.43 -11.34 5.91
C GLN A 166 19.25 -11.05 6.85
N THR A 167 19.13 -9.81 7.30
CA THR A 167 18.08 -9.36 8.22
C THR A 167 16.98 -8.60 7.49
N VAL A 168 15.74 -9.09 7.57
CA VAL A 168 14.55 -8.34 7.16
C VAL A 168 14.04 -7.51 8.34
N GLY A 169 13.89 -6.21 8.10
CA GLY A 169 13.29 -5.22 8.98
C GLY A 169 11.83 -4.97 8.62
N VAL A 170 10.93 -5.04 9.60
CA VAL A 170 9.50 -4.74 9.41
C VAL A 170 9.07 -3.64 10.36
N ILE A 171 8.61 -2.52 9.83
CA ILE A 171 7.98 -1.44 10.61
C ILE A 171 6.48 -1.51 10.41
N GLY A 172 5.75 -1.85 11.47
CA GLY A 172 4.34 -2.24 11.42
C GLY A 172 4.18 -3.75 11.22
N ALA A 173 4.17 -4.51 12.31
CA ALA A 173 3.96 -5.95 12.33
C ALA A 173 2.48 -6.34 12.49
N GLY A 174 1.59 -5.55 11.91
CA GLY A 174 0.16 -5.87 11.77
C GLY A 174 -0.09 -7.01 10.78
N ARG A 175 -1.28 -7.06 10.18
CA ARG A 175 -1.68 -8.15 9.25
C ARG A 175 -0.73 -8.29 8.06
N ILE A 176 -0.48 -7.20 7.34
CA ILE A 176 0.36 -7.19 6.13
C ILE A 176 1.82 -7.41 6.49
N GLY A 177 2.37 -6.63 7.43
CA GLY A 177 3.77 -6.77 7.83
C GLY A 177 4.10 -8.15 8.41
N SER A 178 3.19 -8.77 9.14
CA SER A 178 3.35 -10.16 9.58
C SER A 178 3.30 -11.16 8.42
N ALA A 179 2.43 -10.97 7.42
CA ALA A 179 2.41 -11.83 6.23
C ALA A 179 3.71 -11.70 5.42
N TYR A 180 4.16 -10.47 5.17
CA TYR A 180 5.43 -10.18 4.52
C TYR A 180 6.62 -10.79 5.29
N ALA A 181 6.70 -10.57 6.61
CA ALA A 181 7.76 -11.14 7.44
C ALA A 181 7.83 -12.66 7.32
N ARG A 182 6.69 -13.36 7.35
CA ARG A 182 6.64 -14.82 7.17
C ARG A 182 7.21 -15.23 5.81
N MET A 183 6.81 -14.57 4.73
CA MET A 183 7.32 -14.85 3.38
C MET A 183 8.83 -14.66 3.31
N MET A 184 9.36 -13.57 3.88
CA MET A 184 10.79 -13.28 3.85
C MET A 184 11.61 -14.25 4.69
N VAL A 185 11.10 -14.62 5.87
CA VAL A 185 11.74 -15.58 6.77
C VAL A 185 11.69 -16.99 6.20
N GLU A 186 10.53 -17.47 5.78
CA GLU A 186 10.35 -18.84 5.31
C GLU A 186 10.96 -19.04 3.92
N GLY A 187 10.63 -18.17 2.97
CA GLY A 187 11.06 -18.27 1.58
C GLY A 187 12.54 -17.97 1.37
N PHE A 188 13.11 -17.03 2.14
CA PHE A 188 14.50 -16.58 1.95
C PHE A 188 15.41 -16.84 3.14
N LYS A 189 14.92 -17.46 4.23
CA LYS A 189 15.74 -17.78 5.43
C LYS A 189 16.43 -16.55 5.99
N MET A 190 15.71 -15.43 6.01
CA MET A 190 16.16 -14.17 6.60
C MET A 190 15.91 -14.18 8.11
N ASN A 191 16.79 -13.51 8.86
CA ASN A 191 16.52 -13.14 10.24
C ASN A 191 15.49 -12.01 10.29
N LEU A 192 14.67 -11.94 11.33
CA LEU A 192 13.64 -10.91 11.48
C LEU A 192 14.01 -9.89 12.56
N ILE A 193 13.98 -8.61 12.22
CA ILE A 193 13.83 -7.54 13.22
C ILE A 193 12.54 -6.78 12.91
N TYR A 194 11.74 -6.51 13.92
CA TYR A 194 10.48 -5.79 13.70
C TYR A 194 10.22 -4.74 14.77
N TYR A 195 9.53 -3.67 14.40
CA TYR A 195 8.97 -2.70 15.32
C TYR A 195 7.46 -2.60 15.11
N ASP A 196 6.73 -2.62 16.21
CA ASP A 196 5.30 -2.31 16.28
C ASP A 196 4.96 -1.85 17.70
N LEU A 197 3.96 -0.97 17.83
CA LEU A 197 3.43 -0.53 19.13
C LEU A 197 2.95 -1.73 19.96
N TYR A 198 2.39 -2.74 19.29
CA TYR A 198 1.91 -3.97 19.93
C TYR A 198 2.82 -5.15 19.63
N GLN A 199 2.94 -6.07 20.59
CA GLN A 199 3.76 -7.28 20.40
C GLN A 199 3.11 -8.21 19.38
N ALA A 200 3.88 -8.66 18.38
CA ALA A 200 3.40 -9.54 17.32
C ALA A 200 3.51 -11.02 17.71
N THR A 201 2.91 -11.44 18.82
CA THR A 201 3.10 -12.78 19.42
C THR A 201 2.90 -13.95 18.45
N ARG A 202 1.97 -13.83 17.50
CA ARG A 202 1.74 -14.89 16.48
C ARG A 202 2.92 -15.00 15.50
N LEU A 203 3.48 -13.87 15.08
CA LEU A 203 4.66 -13.84 14.22
C LEU A 203 5.89 -14.40 14.95
N GLU A 204 6.10 -13.99 16.20
CA GLU A 204 7.20 -14.47 17.05
C GLU A 204 7.17 -15.99 17.23
N LYS A 205 6.00 -16.56 17.53
CA LYS A 205 5.80 -18.01 17.63
C LYS A 205 6.09 -18.71 16.31
N PHE A 206 5.63 -18.15 15.19
CA PHE A 206 5.89 -18.70 13.86
C PHE A 206 7.39 -18.77 13.56
N VAL A 207 8.12 -17.65 13.71
CA VAL A 207 9.56 -17.61 13.40
C VAL A 207 10.35 -18.51 14.34
N THR A 208 9.97 -18.59 15.62
CA THR A 208 10.57 -19.52 16.58
C THR A 208 10.40 -20.98 16.14
N ALA A 209 9.17 -21.38 15.76
CA ALA A 209 8.89 -22.74 15.29
C ALA A 209 9.64 -23.06 13.99
N TYR A 210 9.71 -22.11 13.05
CA TYR A 210 10.47 -22.28 11.81
C TYR A 210 11.97 -22.40 12.07
N GLY A 211 12.54 -21.60 12.96
CA GLY A 211 13.94 -21.73 13.37
C GLY A 211 14.25 -23.10 14.00
N GLN A 212 13.34 -23.63 14.82
CA GLN A 212 13.47 -25.00 15.35
C GLN A 212 13.40 -26.06 14.25
N PHE A 213 12.49 -25.90 13.29
CA PHE A 213 12.40 -26.77 12.11
C PHE A 213 13.70 -26.78 11.30
N LEU A 214 14.27 -25.60 10.99
CA LEU A 214 15.55 -25.51 10.29
C LEU A 214 16.67 -26.23 11.05
N LYS A 215 16.77 -26.00 12.36
CA LYS A 215 17.76 -26.66 13.23
C LYS A 215 17.61 -28.18 13.22
N ALA A 216 16.38 -28.69 13.29
CA ALA A 216 16.10 -30.13 13.25
C ALA A 216 16.50 -30.77 11.90
N ASN A 217 16.55 -29.99 10.83
CA ASN A 217 16.98 -30.42 9.49
C ASN A 217 18.48 -30.14 9.21
N GLY A 218 19.27 -29.75 10.22
CA GLY A 218 20.69 -29.45 10.07
C GLY A 218 20.99 -28.12 9.37
N GLU A 219 19.99 -27.25 9.22
CA GLU A 219 20.16 -25.90 8.67
C GLU A 219 20.45 -24.88 9.78
N GLN A 220 21.07 -23.75 9.40
CA GLN A 220 21.22 -22.61 10.29
C GLN A 220 19.84 -22.05 10.66
N PRO A 221 19.48 -21.97 11.95
CA PRO A 221 18.19 -21.42 12.35
C PRO A 221 18.15 -19.91 12.08
N VAL A 222 16.96 -19.40 11.76
CA VAL A 222 16.70 -17.96 11.75
C VAL A 222 16.46 -17.45 13.16
N ALA A 223 16.86 -16.21 13.42
CA ALA A 223 16.56 -15.49 14.65
C ALA A 223 15.49 -14.43 14.43
N TRP A 224 14.85 -13.99 15.52
CA TRP A 224 14.00 -12.80 15.49
C TRP A 224 14.22 -11.90 16.72
N LYS A 225 13.96 -10.61 16.54
CA LYS A 225 14.02 -9.58 17.59
C LYS A 225 12.90 -8.58 17.41
N ARG A 226 12.19 -8.23 18.50
CA ARG A 226 11.35 -7.04 18.55
C ARG A 226 12.24 -5.86 18.94
N ALA A 227 12.35 -4.89 18.05
CA ALA A 227 13.08 -3.64 18.29
C ALA A 227 12.34 -2.77 19.30
N ALA A 228 13.10 -2.03 20.12
CA ALA A 228 12.56 -1.05 21.06
C ALA A 228 12.12 0.23 20.35
N THR A 229 12.76 0.57 19.23
CA THR A 229 12.44 1.76 18.42
C THR A 229 12.51 1.45 16.92
N MET A 230 11.95 2.33 16.09
CA MET A 230 11.99 2.18 14.63
C MET A 230 13.43 2.33 14.11
N GLU A 231 14.22 3.22 14.69
CA GLU A 231 15.61 3.49 14.30
C GLU A 231 16.51 2.26 14.46
N GLU A 232 16.21 1.39 15.43
CA GLU A 232 16.93 0.13 15.60
C GLU A 232 16.68 -0.82 14.42
N VAL A 233 15.44 -0.89 13.91
CA VAL A 233 15.11 -1.62 12.67
C VAL A 233 15.90 -1.06 11.50
N LEU A 234 15.88 0.27 11.33
CA LEU A 234 16.53 0.95 10.21
C LEU A 234 18.04 0.70 10.17
N ARG A 235 18.69 0.68 11.34
CA ARG A 235 20.14 0.49 11.47
C ARG A 235 20.59 -0.96 11.24
N GLU A 236 19.80 -1.93 11.69
CA GLU A 236 20.19 -3.34 11.72
C GLU A 236 19.76 -4.12 10.47
N ALA A 237 18.66 -3.74 9.81
CA ALA A 237 18.09 -4.47 8.69
C ALA A 237 18.84 -4.24 7.36
N ASP A 238 18.87 -5.27 6.52
CA ASP A 238 19.36 -5.22 5.14
C ASP A 238 18.22 -4.95 4.15
N VAL A 239 17.02 -5.44 4.45
CA VAL A 239 15.79 -5.16 3.70
C VAL A 239 14.75 -4.62 4.66
N ILE A 240 14.29 -3.38 4.50
CA ILE A 240 13.30 -2.73 5.35
C ILE A 240 11.99 -2.65 4.57
N SER A 241 10.89 -3.16 5.12
CA SER A 241 9.55 -2.96 4.55
C SER A 241 8.64 -2.21 5.51
N LEU A 242 7.97 -1.19 4.97
CA LEU A 242 7.08 -0.30 5.69
C LEU A 242 5.63 -0.75 5.54
N HIS A 243 5.00 -1.05 6.68
CA HIS A 243 3.57 -1.35 6.81
C HIS A 243 2.86 -0.57 7.93
N PRO A 244 3.25 0.67 8.30
CA PRO A 244 2.51 1.44 9.29
C PRO A 244 1.17 1.96 8.73
N VAL A 245 0.27 2.34 9.64
CA VAL A 245 -0.81 3.28 9.31
C VAL A 245 -0.18 4.67 9.17
N LEU A 246 -0.64 5.48 8.20
CA LEU A 246 -0.21 6.87 8.10
C LEU A 246 -0.95 7.74 9.13
N ASP A 247 -0.21 8.46 9.95
CA ASP A 247 -0.68 9.46 10.88
C ASP A 247 0.44 10.47 11.16
N LYS A 248 0.26 11.37 12.13
CA LYS A 248 1.27 12.38 12.48
C LYS A 248 2.60 11.79 12.96
N THR A 249 2.60 10.56 13.47
CA THR A 249 3.79 9.90 14.03
C THR A 249 4.59 9.13 12.99
N THR A 250 3.97 8.84 11.84
CA THR A 250 4.55 8.06 10.74
C THR A 250 4.69 8.85 9.45
N TYR A 251 4.12 10.06 9.39
CA TYR A 251 4.40 11.05 8.33
C TYR A 251 5.88 11.38 8.32
N HIS A 252 6.52 11.20 7.15
CA HIS A 252 7.97 11.34 6.96
C HIS A 252 8.80 10.61 8.02
N LEU A 253 8.32 9.43 8.43
CA LEU A 253 9.09 8.48 9.23
C LEU A 253 10.45 8.23 8.57
N ILE A 254 10.43 8.03 7.25
CA ILE A 254 11.64 7.93 6.45
C ILE A 254 12.00 9.31 5.90
N ASN A 255 12.75 10.07 6.71
CA ASN A 255 13.35 11.36 6.38
C ASN A 255 14.86 11.23 6.14
N LYS A 256 15.53 12.36 5.90
CA LYS A 256 16.98 12.44 5.67
C LYS A 256 17.81 11.78 6.76
N GLU A 257 17.49 12.02 8.03
CA GLU A 257 18.22 11.47 9.18
C GLU A 257 18.05 9.96 9.28
N SER A 258 16.83 9.48 9.07
CA SER A 258 16.51 8.06 9.09
C SER A 258 17.22 7.30 7.95
N LEU A 259 17.23 7.86 6.74
CA LEU A 259 17.92 7.31 5.57
C LEU A 259 19.43 7.25 5.82
N ALA A 260 20.01 8.28 6.42
CA ALA A 260 21.43 8.30 6.78
C ALA A 260 21.80 7.25 7.84
N SER A 261 20.85 6.78 8.64
CA SER A 261 21.06 5.75 9.67
C SER A 261 21.00 4.31 9.12
N MET A 262 20.45 4.13 7.92
CA MET A 262 20.35 2.82 7.27
C MET A 262 21.71 2.35 6.74
N LYS A 263 21.80 1.05 6.46
CA LYS A 263 22.95 0.48 5.74
C LYS A 263 23.02 1.08 4.33
N LYS A 264 24.23 1.37 3.86
CA LYS A 264 24.49 1.96 2.52
C LYS A 264 23.99 1.11 1.34
N GLU A 265 23.80 -0.19 1.56
CA GLU A 265 23.32 -1.14 0.56
C GLU A 265 21.91 -1.68 0.87
N ALA A 266 21.20 -1.03 1.81
CA ALA A 266 19.88 -1.48 2.21
C ALA A 266 18.89 -1.41 1.04
N VAL A 267 17.88 -2.28 1.12
CA VAL A 267 16.69 -2.23 0.27
C VAL A 267 15.54 -1.69 1.10
N LEU A 268 14.94 -0.57 0.67
CA LEU A 268 13.76 0.01 1.32
C LEU A 268 12.51 -0.24 0.47
N VAL A 269 11.48 -0.81 1.07
CA VAL A 269 10.20 -1.13 0.41
C VAL A 269 9.05 -0.41 1.07
N ASN A 270 8.17 0.19 0.26
CA ASN A 270 6.95 0.83 0.75
C ASN A 270 5.73 0.42 -0.07
N CYS A 271 4.84 -0.33 0.58
CA CYS A 271 3.49 -0.65 0.11
C CYS A 271 2.44 -0.20 1.13
N SER A 272 2.76 0.82 1.93
CA SER A 272 1.86 1.37 2.95
C SER A 272 1.21 2.65 2.45
N ARG A 273 1.84 3.81 2.66
CA ARG A 273 1.43 5.12 2.17
C ARG A 273 2.66 5.91 1.73
N GLY A 274 2.53 6.67 0.64
CA GLY A 274 3.61 7.49 0.09
C GLY A 274 4.23 8.44 1.11
N PRO A 275 3.42 9.29 1.79
CA PRO A 275 3.91 10.27 2.76
C PRO A 275 4.58 9.70 4.02
N VAL A 276 4.73 8.38 4.15
CA VAL A 276 5.61 7.78 5.17
C VAL A 276 7.09 8.08 4.86
N ILE A 277 7.41 8.33 3.59
CA ILE A 277 8.74 8.68 3.12
C ILE A 277 8.73 10.14 2.66
N ASP A 278 9.71 10.93 3.11
CA ASP A 278 10.07 12.18 2.46
C ASP A 278 10.78 11.85 1.14
N GLU A 279 10.05 11.97 0.03
CA GLU A 279 10.55 11.59 -1.29
C GLU A 279 11.70 12.47 -1.77
N VAL A 280 11.76 13.74 -1.34
CA VAL A 280 12.85 14.64 -1.69
C VAL A 280 14.13 14.15 -1.04
N ALA A 281 14.08 13.82 0.26
CA ALA A 281 15.20 13.23 0.97
C ALA A 281 15.62 11.88 0.39
N LEU A 282 14.65 11.04 -0.03
CA LEU A 282 14.93 9.75 -0.65
C LEU A 282 15.71 9.90 -1.96
N VAL A 283 15.29 10.81 -2.84
CA VAL A 283 15.97 11.06 -4.12
C VAL A 283 17.40 11.54 -3.90
N GLU A 284 17.62 12.45 -2.95
CA GLU A 284 18.97 12.90 -2.58
C GLU A 284 19.83 11.75 -2.07
N HIS A 285 19.27 10.89 -1.21
CA HIS A 285 19.97 9.74 -0.66
C HIS A 285 20.38 8.73 -1.75
N LEU A 286 19.47 8.42 -2.69
CA LEU A 286 19.74 7.50 -3.81
C LEU A 286 20.87 7.99 -4.72
N ARG A 287 20.95 9.31 -4.97
CA ARG A 287 22.04 9.90 -5.76
C ARG A 287 23.41 9.75 -5.08
N GLN A 288 23.43 9.79 -3.75
CA GLN A 288 24.65 9.71 -2.95
C GLN A 288 25.07 8.27 -2.63
N ASN A 289 24.14 7.31 -2.69
CA ASN A 289 24.36 5.91 -2.30
C ASN A 289 23.95 4.96 -3.44
N PRO A 290 24.84 4.71 -4.43
CA PRO A 290 24.52 3.92 -5.62
C PRO A 290 24.12 2.45 -5.38
N MET A 291 24.40 1.94 -4.18
CA MET A 291 24.08 0.56 -3.78
C MET A 291 22.78 0.46 -2.97
N PHE A 292 22.24 1.60 -2.52
CA PHE A 292 20.95 1.66 -1.85
C PHE A 292 19.84 1.49 -2.90
N ARG A 293 18.82 0.71 -2.58
CA ARG A 293 17.75 0.36 -3.54
C ARG A 293 16.39 0.55 -2.92
N VAL A 294 15.40 0.84 -3.77
CA VAL A 294 14.02 1.01 -3.32
C VAL A 294 13.02 0.25 -4.18
N GLY A 295 11.93 -0.19 -3.57
CA GLY A 295 10.75 -0.71 -4.25
C GLY A 295 9.50 -0.02 -3.72
N LEU A 296 8.83 0.77 -4.56
CA LEU A 296 7.75 1.66 -4.12
C LEU A 296 6.46 1.37 -4.90
N ASP A 297 5.39 1.05 -4.16
CA ASP A 297 4.03 0.92 -4.71
C ASP A 297 3.22 2.22 -4.51
N VAL A 298 3.64 3.06 -3.57
CA VAL A 298 2.92 4.27 -3.16
C VAL A 298 3.85 5.49 -3.14
N PHE A 299 3.29 6.65 -3.47
CA PHE A 299 4.03 7.90 -3.66
C PHE A 299 3.38 9.10 -2.96
N GLU A 300 4.17 10.07 -2.50
CA GLU A 300 3.72 11.33 -1.89
C GLU A 300 3.33 12.36 -2.96
N VAL A 301 4.15 12.51 -4.02
CA VAL A 301 3.85 13.39 -5.15
C VAL A 301 3.74 12.61 -6.47
N SER A 302 3.17 13.24 -7.50
CA SER A 302 3.03 12.62 -8.82
C SER A 302 4.39 12.13 -9.35
N VAL A 303 4.41 10.90 -9.84
CA VAL A 303 5.54 10.05 -10.28
C VAL A 303 6.61 10.73 -11.15
N ALA A 304 6.30 11.85 -11.80
CA ALA A 304 7.19 12.55 -12.75
C ALA A 304 8.58 12.93 -12.18
N TYR A 305 8.69 13.24 -10.89
CA TYR A 305 9.98 13.58 -10.27
C TYR A 305 10.89 12.36 -10.04
N LEU A 306 10.30 11.20 -9.82
CA LEU A 306 10.98 9.97 -9.42
C LEU A 306 11.55 9.19 -10.61
N LEU A 307 10.92 9.30 -11.80
CA LEU A 307 11.35 8.61 -13.02
C LEU A 307 12.77 9.02 -13.51
N SER A 308 13.33 10.11 -13.00
CA SER A 308 14.71 10.52 -13.31
C SER A 308 15.77 9.75 -12.53
N CYS A 309 15.37 9.04 -11.46
CA CYS A 309 16.25 8.22 -10.65
C CYS A 309 16.16 6.77 -11.11
N LYS A 310 17.28 6.20 -11.57
CA LYS A 310 17.42 4.81 -12.07
C LYS A 310 17.04 3.68 -11.08
N PHE A 311 16.44 4.02 -9.94
CA PHE A 311 16.39 3.16 -8.75
C PHE A 311 14.96 2.96 -8.21
N ILE A 312 13.93 3.46 -8.90
CA ILE A 312 12.55 3.43 -8.42
C ILE A 312 11.76 2.44 -9.25
N HIS A 313 11.35 1.34 -8.61
CA HIS A 313 10.44 0.38 -9.22
C HIS A 313 9.01 0.71 -8.80
N LEU A 314 8.19 1.04 -9.80
CA LEU A 314 6.75 1.22 -9.70
C LEU A 314 6.06 -0.15 -9.77
N ALA A 315 5.20 -0.42 -8.79
CA ALA A 315 4.06 -1.27 -9.05
C ALA A 315 2.92 -0.39 -9.60
N CYS A 316 2.40 -0.78 -10.77
CA CYS A 316 1.31 -0.10 -11.46
C CYS A 316 0.02 -0.12 -10.64
N GLU A 317 -0.72 0.98 -10.78
CA GLU A 317 -2.16 1.13 -10.55
C GLU A 317 -2.92 -0.21 -10.68
N LEU A 318 -3.58 -0.62 -9.60
CA LEU A 318 -4.71 -1.57 -9.61
C LEU A 318 -6.02 -0.80 -9.43
#